data_AF-A0A5N9AEJ6-F1
#
_entry.id   AF-A0A5N9AEJ6-F1
#
_cell.length_a   1.000
_cell.length_b   1.000
_cell.length_c   1.000
_cell.angle_alpha   90.00
_cell.angle_beta   90.00
_cell.angle_gamma   90.00
#
_symmetry.space_group_name_H-M   'P 1'
#
loop_
_entity.id
_entity.type
_entity.pdbx_description
1 polymer ?
#
loop_
_entity_poly.entity_id
_entity_poly.type
_entity_poly.pdbx_seq_one_letter_code
_entity_poly.pdbx_strand_id
1 'polypeptide(L)'
;MHIAFYTDSNGGSPQNTEIFNALNEAVDERSIKDASLFYNYVEFSPVSNRFGMFNSADMWSFTGNLIATTMENTIAAARIVNKFKLSYLYSEQDKERFGVLELFRLARSVPVIVTGEEDSDEVFRLTGVEPLKIKELSIDEIKKVLS
;
A
#
# COMPACT_ATOMS: atom_id res chain seq x y z
N MET A 1 -9.31 -5.67 11.94
CA MET A 1 -8.95 -4.47 11.14
C MET A 1 -9.50 -4.65 9.73
N HIS A 2 -9.90 -3.57 9.05
CA HIS A 2 -10.19 -3.57 7.61
C HIS A 2 -8.94 -3.04 6.90
N ILE A 3 -8.42 -3.79 5.94
CA ILE A 3 -7.20 -3.42 5.21
C ILE A 3 -7.47 -3.45 3.72
N ALA A 4 -6.95 -2.46 3.01
CA ALA A 4 -6.98 -2.43 1.57
C ALA A 4 -5.65 -2.00 0.99
N PHE A 5 -5.29 -2.57 -0.16
CA PHE A 5 -4.21 -2.06 -1.00
C PHE A 5 -4.78 -1.28 -2.17
N TYR A 6 -4.04 -0.25 -2.60
CA TYR A 6 -4.35 0.53 -3.80
C TYR A 6 -3.18 0.45 -4.78
N THR A 7 -3.34 -0.39 -5.78
CA THR A 7 -2.35 -0.68 -6.82
C THR A 7 -2.71 0.04 -8.12
N ASP A 8 -1.74 0.19 -9.02
CA ASP A 8 -2.03 0.81 -10.31
C ASP A 8 -2.85 -0.12 -11.22
N SER A 9 -2.46 -1.39 -11.31
CA SER A 9 -3.25 -2.43 -11.97
C SER A 9 -3.50 -3.61 -11.02
N ASN A 10 -4.46 -4.45 -11.38
CA ASN A 10 -4.64 -5.78 -10.78
C ASN A 10 -3.78 -6.88 -11.47
N GLY A 11 -2.79 -6.48 -12.26
CA GLY A 11 -1.91 -7.40 -12.99
C GLY A 11 -0.92 -8.14 -12.09
N GLY A 12 -0.24 -9.13 -12.67
CA GLY A 12 0.71 -10.00 -11.98
C GLY A 12 2.13 -9.46 -11.81
N SER A 13 2.31 -8.20 -11.40
CA SER A 13 3.65 -7.71 -11.05
C SER A 13 4.19 -8.49 -9.83
N PRO A 14 5.52 -8.55 -9.61
CA PRO A 14 6.08 -9.20 -8.43
C PRO A 14 5.51 -8.65 -7.12
N GLN A 15 5.45 -7.31 -7.00
CA GLN A 15 4.87 -6.65 -5.83
C GLN A 15 3.38 -6.97 -5.66
N ASN A 16 2.59 -6.94 -6.74
CA ASN A 16 1.18 -7.31 -6.66
C ASN A 16 1.02 -8.77 -6.24
N THR A 17 1.87 -9.68 -6.74
CA THR A 17 1.83 -11.09 -6.35
C THR A 17 2.07 -11.26 -4.84
N GLU A 18 3.03 -10.54 -4.27
CA GLU A 18 3.28 -10.52 -2.83
C GLU A 18 2.08 -9.99 -2.05
N ILE A 19 1.47 -8.87 -2.50
CA ILE A 19 0.26 -8.30 -1.91
C ILE A 19 -0.90 -9.29 -1.92
N PHE A 20 -1.13 -9.95 -3.06
CA PHE A 20 -2.20 -10.93 -3.20
C PHE A 20 -1.99 -12.10 -2.24
N ASN A 21 -0.76 -12.61 -2.13
CA ASN A 21 -0.44 -13.69 -1.21
C ASN A 21 -0.66 -13.27 0.25
N ALA A 22 -0.16 -12.09 0.64
CA ALA A 22 -0.33 -11.55 1.99
C ALA A 22 -1.82 -11.37 2.35
N LEU A 23 -2.64 -10.85 1.43
CA LEU A 23 -4.08 -10.68 1.64
C LEU A 23 -4.80 -12.03 1.69
N ASN A 24 -4.45 -12.98 0.82
CA ASN A 24 -5.03 -14.32 0.80
C ASN A 24 -4.77 -15.06 2.11
N GLU A 25 -3.52 -15.06 2.58
CA GLU A 25 -3.11 -15.66 3.85
C GLU A 25 -3.89 -15.04 5.02
N ALA A 26 -3.97 -13.71 5.08
CA ALA A 26 -4.69 -13.03 6.15
C ALA A 26 -6.21 -13.33 6.18
N VAL A 27 -6.81 -13.54 5.01
CA VAL A 27 -8.22 -13.98 4.89
C VAL A 27 -8.36 -15.42 5.38
N ASP A 28 -7.47 -16.31 4.97
CA ASP A 28 -7.50 -17.74 5.33
C ASP A 28 -7.33 -17.95 6.84
N GLU A 29 -6.41 -17.20 7.44
CA GLU A 29 -6.14 -17.22 8.88
C GLU A 29 -7.18 -16.46 9.70
N ARG A 30 -8.11 -15.74 9.03
CA ARG A 30 -9.08 -14.84 9.67
C ARG A 30 -8.41 -13.79 10.56
N SER A 31 -7.20 -13.37 10.20
CA SER A 31 -6.42 -12.39 10.97
C SER A 31 -6.95 -10.96 10.78
N ILE A 32 -7.77 -10.74 9.75
CA ILE A 32 -8.44 -9.48 9.43
C ILE A 32 -9.96 -9.66 9.33
N LYS A 33 -10.69 -8.55 9.49
CA LYS A 33 -12.16 -8.54 9.35
C LYS A 33 -12.59 -8.46 7.90
N ASP A 34 -11.86 -7.68 7.11
CA ASP A 34 -12.11 -7.49 5.69
C ASP A 34 -10.80 -7.13 4.99
N ALA A 35 -10.70 -7.55 3.73
CA ALA A 35 -9.55 -7.44 2.86
C ALA A 35 -10.03 -6.95 1.50
N SER A 36 -9.44 -5.88 0.99
CA SER A 36 -9.79 -5.37 -0.33
C SER A 36 -8.57 -4.96 -1.14
N LEU A 37 -8.71 -4.95 -2.46
CA LEU A 37 -7.73 -4.37 -3.36
C LEU A 37 -8.45 -3.45 -4.35
N PHE A 38 -7.96 -2.22 -4.43
CA PHE A 38 -8.39 -1.21 -5.37
C PHE A 38 -7.34 -1.08 -6.48
N TYR A 39 -7.79 -0.97 -7.73
CA TYR A 39 -6.92 -0.83 -8.89
C TYR A 39 -7.43 0.22 -9.88
N ASN A 40 -6.53 0.88 -10.62
CA ASN A 40 -6.92 1.83 -11.68
C ASN A 40 -7.22 1.10 -12.99
N TYR A 41 -6.32 0.19 -13.38
CA TYR A 41 -6.35 -0.48 -14.68
C TYR A 41 -6.63 -1.97 -14.53
N VAL A 42 -7.48 -2.49 -15.42
CA VAL A 42 -7.78 -3.91 -15.52
C VAL A 42 -6.72 -4.58 -16.39
N GLU A 43 -6.07 -5.58 -15.82
CA GLU A 43 -5.07 -6.45 -16.44
C GLU A 43 -5.33 -7.91 -16.04
N PHE A 44 -4.57 -8.82 -16.65
CA PHE A 44 -4.61 -10.23 -16.30
C PHE A 44 -3.98 -10.47 -14.91
N SER A 45 -4.79 -10.91 -13.96
CA SER A 45 -4.31 -11.38 -12.66
C SER A 45 -3.96 -12.87 -12.74
N PRO A 46 -2.67 -13.26 -12.61
CA PRO A 46 -2.28 -14.66 -12.59
C PRO A 46 -2.57 -15.35 -11.24
N VAL A 47 -2.90 -14.59 -10.19
CA VAL A 47 -3.13 -15.10 -8.83
C VAL A 47 -4.62 -15.10 -8.53
N SER A 48 -5.11 -16.22 -7.98
CA SER A 48 -6.48 -16.33 -7.47
C SER A 48 -6.64 -15.52 -6.17
N ASN A 49 -7.64 -14.65 -6.11
CA ASN A 49 -7.92 -13.81 -4.95
C ASN A 49 -9.04 -14.41 -4.07
N ARG A 50 -8.86 -14.33 -2.74
CA ARG A 50 -9.86 -14.67 -1.71
C ARG A 50 -10.46 -13.42 -1.04
N PHE A 51 -10.07 -12.25 -1.51
CA PHE A 51 -10.46 -10.93 -1.01
C PHE A 51 -11.24 -10.15 -2.08
N GLY A 52 -11.91 -9.07 -1.67
CA GLY A 52 -12.66 -8.23 -2.60
C GLY A 52 -11.74 -7.41 -3.51
N MET A 53 -12.02 -7.38 -4.81
CA MET A 53 -11.28 -6.58 -5.78
C MET A 53 -12.23 -5.59 -6.45
N PHE A 54 -11.86 -4.31 -6.45
CA PHE A 54 -12.72 -3.23 -6.88
C PHE A 54 -11.94 -2.22 -7.72
N ASN A 55 -12.65 -1.50 -8.59
CA ASN A 55 -12.04 -0.37 -9.28
C ASN A 55 -11.77 0.75 -8.26
N SER A 56 -10.73 1.57 -8.48
CA SER A 56 -10.39 2.70 -7.61
C SER A 56 -11.53 3.73 -7.50
N ALA A 57 -12.43 3.78 -8.48
CA ALA A 57 -13.66 4.57 -8.42
C ALA A 57 -14.61 4.18 -7.28
N ASP A 58 -14.50 2.98 -6.69
CA ASP A 58 -15.34 2.52 -5.57
C ASP A 58 -14.72 2.79 -4.18
N MET A 59 -13.48 3.30 -4.15
CA MET A 59 -12.70 3.55 -2.94
C MET A 59 -13.34 4.58 -1.99
N TRP A 60 -14.22 5.46 -2.50
CA TRP A 60 -14.95 6.44 -1.70
C TRP A 60 -15.86 5.81 -0.63
N SER A 61 -16.18 4.53 -0.76
CA SER A 61 -17.02 3.78 0.21
C SER A 61 -16.20 3.08 1.30
N PHE A 62 -14.88 2.97 1.14
CA PHE A 62 -14.01 2.17 2.00
C PHE A 62 -13.65 2.87 3.33
N THR A 63 -13.75 2.16 4.44
CA THR A 63 -13.25 2.62 5.75
C THR A 63 -12.30 1.60 6.35
N GLY A 64 -11.07 2.02 6.68
CA GLY A 64 -10.04 1.13 7.20
C GLY A 64 -8.65 1.71 7.05
N ASN A 65 -7.64 0.84 6.97
CA ASN A 65 -6.29 1.23 6.55
C ASN A 65 -6.15 0.99 5.05
N LEU A 66 -5.79 2.03 4.30
CA LEU A 66 -5.54 1.98 2.87
C LEU A 66 -4.04 2.17 2.62
N ILE A 67 -3.43 1.22 1.92
CA ILE A 67 -2.00 1.20 1.63
C ILE A 67 -1.84 1.37 0.12
N ALA A 68 -1.43 2.56 -0.31
CA ALA A 68 -1.13 2.83 -1.71
C ALA A 68 0.29 2.34 -2.04
N THR A 69 0.45 1.72 -3.20
CA THR A 69 1.74 1.16 -3.64
C THR A 69 2.49 2.06 -4.61
N THR A 70 1.86 3.17 -5.03
CA THR A 70 2.51 4.20 -5.85
C THR A 70 2.30 5.59 -5.27
N MET A 71 3.26 6.51 -5.44
CA MET A 71 3.12 7.90 -5.00
C MET A 71 1.93 8.60 -5.66
N GLU A 72 1.70 8.36 -6.95
CA GLU A 72 0.51 8.82 -7.69
C GLU A 72 -0.79 8.39 -6.99
N ASN A 73 -0.89 7.10 -6.66
CA ASN A 73 -2.04 6.55 -5.96
C ASN A 73 -2.20 7.12 -4.56
N THR A 74 -1.10 7.33 -3.83
CA THR A 74 -1.14 7.99 -2.53
C THR A 74 -1.68 9.41 -2.65
N ILE A 75 -1.20 10.20 -3.61
CA ILE A 75 -1.65 11.58 -3.84
C ILE A 75 -3.14 11.59 -4.23
N ALA A 76 -3.57 10.66 -5.09
CA ALA A 76 -4.97 10.52 -5.46
C ALA A 76 -5.85 10.15 -4.27
N ALA A 77 -5.44 9.16 -3.47
CA ALA A 77 -6.17 8.70 -2.29
C ALA A 77 -6.23 9.77 -1.19
N ALA A 78 -5.18 10.58 -1.03
CA ALA A 78 -5.14 11.67 -0.05
C ALA A 78 -6.19 12.78 -0.32
N ARG A 79 -6.70 12.87 -1.56
CA ARG A 79 -7.75 13.84 -1.95
C ARG A 79 -9.16 13.31 -1.72
N ILE A 80 -9.32 12.02 -1.44
CA ILE A 80 -10.64 11.43 -1.17
C ILE A 80 -11.09 11.89 0.21
N VAL A 81 -12.28 12.48 0.27
CA VAL A 81 -12.85 13.09 1.50
C VAL A 81 -13.17 12.04 2.59
N ASN A 82 -12.98 10.76 2.32
CA ASN A 82 -13.38 9.66 3.20
C ASN A 82 -12.39 9.41 4.36
N LYS A 83 -12.82 8.63 5.36
CA LYS A 83 -12.17 8.49 6.68
C LYS A 83 -11.11 7.37 6.78
N PHE A 84 -10.60 6.82 5.67
CA PHE A 84 -9.56 5.79 5.80
C PHE A 84 -8.23 6.39 6.27
N LYS A 85 -7.45 5.58 6.98
CA LYS A 85 -6.06 5.89 7.31
C LYS A 85 -5.20 5.51 6.12
N LEU A 86 -4.63 6.51 5.46
CA LEU A 86 -3.78 6.31 4.29
C LEU A 86 -2.32 6.08 4.71
N SER A 87 -1.66 5.14 4.07
CA SER A 87 -0.20 4.95 4.15
C SER A 87 0.34 4.63 2.76
N TYR A 88 1.63 4.84 2.58
CA TYR A 88 2.33 4.56 1.33
C TYR A 88 3.33 3.43 1.53
N LEU A 89 3.27 2.40 0.70
CA LEU A 89 4.30 1.36 0.63
C LEU A 89 5.36 1.82 -0.36
N TYR A 90 6.55 2.14 0.15
CA TYR A 90 7.66 2.64 -0.65
C TYR A 90 8.09 1.62 -1.71
N SER A 91 8.42 2.14 -2.89
CA SER A 91 9.07 1.40 -3.96
C SER A 91 10.17 2.26 -4.57
N GLU A 92 11.36 1.71 -4.77
CA GLU A 92 12.46 2.43 -5.41
C GLU A 92 12.10 2.91 -6.83
N GLN A 93 11.25 2.16 -7.55
CA GLN A 93 10.78 2.51 -8.89
C GLN A 93 10.03 3.85 -8.92
N ASP A 94 9.31 4.17 -7.86
CA ASP A 94 8.57 5.43 -7.75
C ASP A 94 9.51 6.63 -7.58
N LYS A 95 10.61 6.45 -6.84
CA LYS A 95 11.60 7.53 -6.65
C LYS A 95 12.19 7.97 -7.99
N GLU A 96 12.44 7.04 -8.90
CA GLU A 96 12.93 7.35 -10.25
C GLU A 96 11.87 8.09 -11.09
N ARG A 97 10.60 7.72 -10.95
CA ARG A 97 9.49 8.26 -11.75
C ARG A 97 9.02 9.65 -11.33
N PHE A 98 8.97 9.93 -10.02
CA PHE A 98 8.35 11.13 -9.43
C PHE A 98 9.35 12.08 -8.78
N GLY A 99 10.54 11.58 -8.47
CA GLY A 99 11.63 12.35 -7.89
C GLY A 99 11.53 12.56 -6.38
N VAL A 100 12.65 12.98 -5.81
CA VAL A 100 12.87 13.10 -4.35
C VAL A 100 11.95 14.13 -3.68
N LEU A 101 11.60 15.21 -4.37
CA LEU A 101 10.76 16.27 -3.80
C LEU A 101 9.33 15.81 -3.51
N GLU A 102 8.77 14.92 -4.33
CA GLU A 102 7.43 14.38 -4.11
C GLU A 102 7.45 13.38 -2.95
N LEU A 103 8.46 12.52 -2.89
CA LEU A 103 8.68 11.63 -1.75
C LEU A 103 8.80 12.39 -0.42
N PHE A 104 9.58 13.48 -0.40
CA PHE A 104 9.70 14.34 0.78
C PHE A 104 8.36 14.94 1.23
N ARG A 105 7.56 15.43 0.29
CA ARG A 105 6.23 16.00 0.60
C ARG A 105 5.29 14.92 1.14
N LEU A 106 5.28 13.76 0.49
CA LEU A 106 4.43 12.64 0.86
C LEU A 106 4.77 12.13 2.25
N ALA A 107 6.05 11.88 2.55
CA ALA A 107 6.51 11.35 3.83
C ALA A 107 6.15 12.24 5.04
N ARG A 108 5.99 13.55 4.82
CA ARG A 108 5.51 14.48 5.87
C ARG A 108 4.00 14.45 6.10
N SER A 109 3.25 13.88 5.17
CA SER A 109 1.79 13.91 5.17
C SER A 109 1.15 12.56 5.49
N VAL A 110 1.79 11.46 5.11
CA VAL A 110 1.31 10.10 5.35
C VAL A 110 2.44 9.20 5.84
N PRO A 111 2.15 8.19 6.67
CA PRO A 111 3.13 7.18 7.04
C PRO A 111 3.67 6.44 5.81
N VAL A 112 5.00 6.29 5.75
CA VAL A 112 5.69 5.52 4.71
C VAL A 112 6.10 4.18 5.30
N ILE A 113 5.75 3.09 4.63
CA ILE A 113 6.10 1.72 5.00
C ILE A 113 7.22 1.24 4.08
N VAL A 114 8.23 0.58 4.63
CA VAL A 114 9.39 0.04 3.88
C VAL A 114 9.63 -1.42 4.25
N THR A 115 10.01 -2.26 3.28
CA THR A 115 10.24 -3.71 3.45
C THR A 115 11.71 -4.10 3.65
N GLY A 116 12.60 -3.12 3.84
CA GLY A 116 14.04 -3.35 3.95
C GLY A 116 14.77 -2.26 4.73
N GLU A 117 16.01 -2.57 5.14
CA GLU A 117 16.87 -1.62 5.84
C GLU A 117 17.43 -0.55 4.89
N GLU A 118 17.83 -0.95 3.70
CA GLU A 118 18.36 -0.05 2.67
C GLU A 118 17.31 0.99 2.27
N ASP A 119 16.07 0.57 2.03
CA ASP A 119 14.94 1.46 1.75
C ASP A 119 14.64 2.40 2.93
N SER A 120 14.74 1.89 4.16
CA SER A 120 14.53 2.68 5.38
C SER A 120 15.54 3.82 5.49
N ASP A 121 16.82 3.49 5.36
CA ASP A 121 17.93 4.45 5.40
C ASP A 121 17.82 5.46 4.26
N GLU A 122 17.43 5.01 3.08
CA GLU A 122 17.22 5.89 1.93
C GLU A 122 16.07 6.87 2.17
N VAL A 123 14.89 6.39 2.54
CA VAL A 123 13.73 7.26 2.82
C VAL A 123 14.08 8.26 3.91
N PHE A 124 14.74 7.82 4.99
CA PHE A 124 15.17 8.71 6.06
C PHE A 124 16.18 9.76 5.56
N ARG A 125 17.19 9.35 4.79
CA ARG A 125 18.21 10.25 4.21
C ARG A 125 17.59 11.32 3.31
N LEU A 126 16.61 10.95 2.50
CA LEU A 126 15.99 11.83 1.52
C LEU A 126 14.93 12.74 2.12
N THR A 127 14.20 12.26 3.13
CA THR A 127 13.02 12.95 3.65
C THR A 127 13.22 13.57 5.04
N GLY A 128 14.17 13.04 5.83
CA GLY A 128 14.35 13.32 7.25
C GLY A 128 13.22 12.76 8.13
N VAL A 129 12.35 11.90 7.57
CA VAL A 129 11.22 11.27 8.27
C VAL A 129 11.54 9.79 8.46
N GLU A 130 11.36 9.29 9.67
CA GLU A 130 11.54 7.88 10.00
C GLU A 130 10.40 7.05 9.37
N PRO A 131 10.69 6.12 8.44
CA PRO A 131 9.68 5.24 7.88
C PRO A 131 9.31 4.10 8.84
N LEU A 132 8.14 3.52 8.62
CA LEU A 132 7.65 2.33 9.30
C LEU A 132 8.25 1.08 8.65
N LYS A 133 9.26 0.49 9.30
CA LYS A 133 9.94 -0.70 8.79
C LYS A 133 9.14 -1.98 9.08
N ILE A 134 8.92 -2.80 8.06
CA ILE A 134 8.41 -4.17 8.17
C ILE A 134 9.46 -5.15 7.65
N LYS A 135 9.53 -6.35 8.24
CA LYS A 135 10.53 -7.37 7.86
C LYS A 135 10.20 -8.06 6.54
N GLU A 136 8.92 -8.27 6.30
CA GLU A 136 8.36 -8.92 5.14
C GLU A 136 6.99 -8.33 4.87
N LEU A 137 6.50 -8.45 3.62
CA LEU A 137 5.18 -7.98 3.25
C LEU A 137 4.11 -8.96 3.77
N SER A 138 3.78 -8.86 5.06
CA SER A 138 2.69 -9.59 5.69
C SER A 138 1.70 -8.64 6.36
N ILE A 139 0.44 -9.02 6.37
CA ILE A 139 -0.63 -8.21 6.97
C ILE A 139 -0.44 -8.05 8.48
N ASP A 140 0.21 -9.02 9.14
CA ASP A 140 0.49 -8.95 10.58
C ASP A 140 1.62 -7.99 10.93
N GLU A 141 2.69 -7.92 10.12
CA GLU A 141 3.72 -6.89 10.29
C GLU A 141 3.12 -5.49 10.05
N ILE A 142 2.30 -5.34 9.01
CA ILE A 142 1.59 -4.09 8.72
C ILE A 142 0.69 -3.66 9.88
N LYS A 143 -0.03 -4.59 10.51
CA LYS A 143 -0.83 -4.28 11.71
C LYS A 143 0.05 -3.72 12.82
N LYS A 144 1.20 -4.34 13.10
CA LYS A 144 2.09 -3.91 14.20
C LYS A 144 2.54 -2.46 14.05
N VAL A 145 2.80 -2.02 12.82
CA VAL A 145 3.31 -0.67 12.55
C VAL A 145 2.21 0.39 12.35
N LEU A 146 0.98 -0.02 12.01
CA LEU A 146 -0.15 0.89 11.80
C LEU A 146 -1.15 0.96 12.98
N SER A 147 -0.94 0.18 14.04
CA SER A 147 -1.75 0.18 15.27
C SER A 147 -1.50 1.43 16.10
#